data_AF-V4XA38-F1
#
_entry.id   AF-V4XA38-F1
#
_cell.length_a   1.000
_cell.length_b   1.000
_cell.length_c   1.000
_cell.angle_alpha   90.00
_cell.angle_beta   90.00
_cell.angle_gamma   90.00
#
_symmetry.space_group_name_H-M   'P 1'
#
loop_
_entity.id
_entity.type
_entity.pdbx_description
1 polymer ?
#
loop_
_entity_poly.entity_id
_entity_poly.type
_entity_poly.pdbx_seq_one_letter_code
_entity_poly.pdbx_strand_id
1 'polypeptide(L)'
;MTDPTEPDDEAMREVVERSRSGAPAVGEAVRDRFSSDEVFQRIVAAADEEVTSGARELFFSGIAAGLAITITFLLYVSLTAATDGHPLLSVVLYPLGFVYIIIGGYQLYTENTLPPVALTLERLASLPTLLRHWTVVLAGNFVGGAVGAVVLSYGGVFSADATRRR
;
A
#
# COMPACT_ATOMS: atom_id res chain seq x y z
N MET A 1 -16.34 14.70 72.20
CA MET A 1 -17.28 14.23 71.17
C MET A 1 -16.64 14.58 69.84
N THR A 2 -15.89 13.65 69.26
CA THR A 2 -15.16 13.78 68.00
C THR A 2 -16.08 13.29 66.89
N ASP A 3 -16.45 14.15 65.95
CA ASP A 3 -17.28 13.81 64.79
C ASP A 3 -16.40 13.75 63.53
N PRO A 4 -16.43 12.65 62.74
CA PRO A 4 -15.56 12.44 61.61
C PRO A 4 -16.24 12.78 60.26
N THR A 5 -15.42 12.96 59.22
CA THR A 5 -15.76 12.90 57.77
C THR A 5 -16.27 14.18 57.08
N GLU A 6 -15.33 15.01 56.61
CA GLU A 6 -15.46 15.69 55.31
C GLU A 6 -14.26 15.30 54.42
N PRO A 7 -14.35 14.21 53.61
CA PRO A 7 -13.29 13.83 52.68
C PRO A 7 -13.61 14.09 51.20
N ASP A 8 -14.78 14.65 50.85
CA ASP A 8 -15.28 14.55 49.46
C ASP A 8 -15.04 15.80 48.59
N ASP A 9 -14.97 17.00 49.18
CA ASP A 9 -14.86 18.24 48.40
C ASP A 9 -13.45 18.48 47.85
N GLU A 10 -12.41 18.07 48.57
CA GLU A 10 -11.02 18.28 48.16
C GLU A 10 -10.59 17.24 47.11
N ALA A 11 -11.04 16.00 47.26
CA ALA A 11 -10.89 14.94 46.27
C ALA A 11 -11.62 15.29 44.97
N MET A 12 -12.83 15.86 45.06
CA MET A 12 -13.58 16.25 43.87
C MET A 12 -12.99 17.48 43.17
N ARG A 13 -12.38 18.41 43.93
CA ARG A 13 -11.58 19.50 43.36
C ARG A 13 -10.33 18.99 42.66
N GLU A 14 -9.64 18.00 43.23
CA GLU A 14 -8.46 17.38 42.61
C GLU A 14 -8.81 16.62 41.32
N VAL A 15 -9.95 15.93 41.29
CA VAL A 15 -10.46 15.23 40.09
C VAL A 15 -10.86 16.23 38.99
N VAL A 16 -11.44 17.38 39.36
CA VAL A 16 -11.80 18.45 38.42
C VAL A 16 -10.57 19.20 37.91
N GLU A 17 -9.53 19.41 38.74
CA GLU A 17 -8.25 19.99 38.30
C GLU A 17 -7.46 19.03 37.41
N ARG A 18 -7.44 17.73 37.73
CA ARG A 18 -6.84 16.67 36.90
C ARG A 18 -7.56 16.52 35.55
N SER A 19 -8.88 16.75 35.52
CA SER A 19 -9.65 16.77 34.27
C SER A 19 -9.41 18.05 33.44
N ARG A 20 -9.00 19.15 34.08
CA ARG A 20 -8.65 20.42 33.41
C ARG A 20 -7.19 20.50 32.94
N SER A 21 -6.29 19.65 33.44
CA SER A 21 -4.87 19.63 33.02
C SER A 21 -4.55 18.62 31.91
N GLY A 22 -5.56 18.04 31.25
CA GLY A 22 -5.39 17.09 30.13
C GLY A 22 -5.04 17.70 28.78
N ALA A 23 -4.54 18.94 28.72
CA ALA A 23 -3.99 19.50 27.47
C ALA A 23 -2.48 19.24 27.45
N PRO A 24 -1.95 18.45 26.49
CA PRO A 24 -0.51 18.34 26.30
C PRO A 24 0.05 19.75 26.10
N ALA A 25 1.15 20.04 26.79
CA ALA A 25 1.88 21.28 26.62
C ALA A 25 2.15 21.50 25.13
N VAL A 26 1.56 22.56 24.58
CA VAL A 26 1.76 23.02 23.21
C VAL A 26 3.24 23.39 23.09
N GLY A 27 4.02 22.52 22.47
CA GLY A 27 5.47 22.69 22.41
C GLY A 27 6.29 21.52 21.86
N GLU A 28 5.69 20.44 21.37
CA GLU A 28 6.44 19.45 20.59
C GLU A 28 6.00 19.52 19.13
N ALA A 29 6.91 19.97 18.29
CA ALA A 29 6.81 19.91 16.85
C ALA A 29 6.83 18.45 16.37
N VAL A 30 5.84 17.65 16.77
CA VAL A 30 5.56 16.36 16.12
C VAL A 30 4.77 16.69 14.87
N ARG A 31 5.51 16.79 13.77
CA ARG A 31 4.97 16.83 12.40
C ARG A 31 3.84 15.82 12.28
N ASP A 32 2.65 16.31 11.92
CA ASP A 32 1.70 15.74 10.96
C ASP A 32 1.89 14.24 10.65
N ARG A 33 1.79 13.41 11.69
CA ARG A 33 1.76 11.95 11.60
C ARG A 33 0.47 11.57 12.25
N PHE A 34 -0.50 11.20 11.42
CA PHE A 34 -1.76 10.62 11.85
C PHE A 34 -1.50 9.54 12.91
N SER A 35 -2.34 9.48 13.94
CA SER A 35 -2.27 8.38 14.90
C SER A 35 -2.48 7.06 14.18
N SER A 36 -1.98 5.94 14.73
CA SER A 36 -2.16 4.62 14.12
C SER A 36 -3.64 4.33 13.84
N ASP A 37 -4.54 4.75 14.73
CA ASP A 37 -5.98 4.60 14.57
C ASP A 37 -6.52 5.41 13.38
N GLU A 38 -6.00 6.62 13.14
CA GLU A 38 -6.41 7.46 12.02
C GLU A 38 -5.86 6.94 10.68
N VAL A 39 -4.61 6.47 10.64
CA VAL A 39 -4.05 5.78 9.45
C VAL A 39 -4.88 4.55 9.14
N PHE A 40 -5.21 3.77 10.17
CA PHE A 40 -6.00 2.56 10.03
C PHE A 40 -7.41 2.85 9.52
N GLN A 41 -8.12 3.84 10.08
CA GLN A 41 -9.43 4.26 9.59
C GLN A 41 -9.42 4.72 8.13
N ARG A 42 -8.36 5.42 7.70
CA ARG A 42 -8.19 5.81 6.29
C ARG A 42 -7.96 4.61 5.38
N ILE A 43 -7.13 3.65 5.81
CA ILE A 43 -6.90 2.40 5.09
C ILE A 43 -8.21 1.62 4.96
N VAL A 44 -9.00 1.52 6.03
CA VAL A 44 -10.32 0.87 6.04
C VAL A 44 -11.28 1.55 5.07
N ALA A 45 -11.38 2.88 5.09
CA ALA A 45 -12.24 3.63 4.19
C ALA A 45 -11.85 3.44 2.71
N ALA A 46 -10.55 3.53 2.39
CA ALA A 46 -10.06 3.32 1.03
C ALA A 46 -10.26 1.86 0.56
N ALA A 47 -10.01 0.90 1.44
CA ALA A 47 -10.17 -0.51 1.13
C ALA A 47 -11.63 -0.90 0.85
N ASP A 48 -12.60 -0.27 1.51
CA ASP A 48 -14.02 -0.58 1.31
C ASP A 48 -14.45 -0.20 -0.12
N GLU A 49 -14.00 0.97 -0.58
CA GLU A 49 -14.21 1.45 -1.95
C GLU A 49 -13.54 0.52 -2.99
N GLU A 50 -12.32 0.05 -2.73
CA GLU A 50 -11.61 -0.87 -3.63
C GLU A 50 -12.20 -2.29 -3.65
N VAL A 51 -12.62 -2.82 -2.49
CA VAL A 51 -13.18 -4.17 -2.38
C VAL A 51 -14.58 -4.25 -2.99
N THR A 52 -15.34 -3.15 -2.96
CA THR A 52 -16.67 -3.05 -3.58
C THR A 52 -16.61 -2.81 -5.10
N SER A 53 -15.46 -2.40 -5.63
CA SER A 53 -15.27 -2.15 -7.06
C SER A 53 -15.55 -3.37 -7.95
N GLY A 54 -15.97 -3.12 -9.18
CA GLY A 54 -16.44 -4.16 -10.09
C GLY A 54 -15.32 -5.09 -10.55
N ALA A 55 -15.57 -6.41 -10.62
CA ALA A 55 -14.54 -7.40 -10.98
C ALA A 55 -13.84 -7.11 -12.33
N ARG A 56 -14.53 -6.51 -13.29
CA ARG A 56 -13.94 -6.11 -14.58
C ARG A 56 -12.93 -4.97 -14.42
N GLU A 57 -13.25 -3.99 -13.60
CA GLU A 57 -12.40 -2.83 -13.33
C GLU A 57 -11.12 -3.27 -12.60
N LEU A 58 -11.26 -4.09 -11.55
CA LEU A 58 -10.11 -4.70 -10.86
C LEU A 58 -9.24 -5.50 -11.83
N PHE A 59 -9.85 -6.29 -12.71
CA PHE A 59 -9.11 -7.13 -13.65
C PHE A 59 -8.28 -6.30 -14.64
N PHE A 60 -8.89 -5.29 -15.27
CA PHE A 60 -8.18 -4.43 -16.23
C PHE A 60 -7.15 -3.53 -15.55
N SER A 61 -7.44 -3.02 -14.35
CA SER A 61 -6.45 -2.32 -13.53
C SER A 61 -5.28 -3.24 -13.15
N GLY A 62 -5.57 -4.50 -12.83
CA GLY A 62 -4.57 -5.53 -12.59
C GLY A 62 -3.71 -5.85 -13.82
N ILE A 63 -4.29 -5.88 -15.02
CA ILE A 63 -3.52 -6.02 -16.27
C ILE A 63 -2.59 -4.82 -16.46
N ALA A 64 -3.08 -3.59 -16.23
CA ALA A 64 -2.27 -2.38 -16.32
C ALA A 64 -1.10 -2.42 -15.33
N ALA A 65 -1.33 -2.85 -14.09
CA ALA A 65 -0.27 -3.06 -13.10
C ALA A 65 0.79 -4.08 -13.58
N GLY A 66 0.36 -5.23 -14.13
CA GLY A 66 1.27 -6.25 -14.66
C GLY A 66 2.12 -5.76 -15.85
N LEU A 67 1.53 -4.96 -16.74
CA LEU A 67 2.25 -4.31 -17.83
C LEU A 67 3.24 -3.25 -17.32
N ALA A 68 2.84 -2.46 -16.32
CA ALA A 68 3.70 -1.46 -15.68
C ALA A 68 4.96 -2.08 -15.06
N ILE A 69 4.82 -3.24 -14.40
CA ILE A 69 5.96 -4.01 -13.88
C ILE A 69 6.90 -4.46 -15.03
N THR A 70 6.33 -4.93 -16.14
CA THR A 70 7.12 -5.33 -17.31
C THR A 70 7.89 -4.16 -17.90
N ILE A 71 7.26 -2.99 -18.04
CA ILE A 71 7.91 -1.78 -18.55
C ILE A 71 9.05 -1.33 -17.63
N THR A 72 8.81 -1.35 -16.31
CA THR A 72 9.85 -1.05 -15.30
C THR A 72 11.03 -2.01 -15.44
N PHE A 73 10.77 -3.30 -15.62
CA PHE A 73 11.80 -4.30 -15.83
C PHE A 73 12.58 -4.04 -17.13
N LEU A 74 11.91 -3.70 -18.23
CA LEU A 74 12.57 -3.34 -19.48
C LEU A 74 13.49 -2.12 -19.29
N LEU A 75 13.01 -1.06 -18.63
CA LEU A 75 13.82 0.12 -18.33
C LEU A 75 15.04 -0.24 -17.47
N TYR A 76 14.85 -1.09 -16.47
CA TYR A 76 15.92 -1.62 -15.63
C TYR A 76 17.01 -2.32 -16.44
N VAL A 77 16.65 -3.28 -17.28
CA VAL A 77 17.63 -4.02 -18.09
C VAL A 77 18.29 -3.10 -19.11
N SER A 78 17.54 -2.23 -19.77
CA SER A 78 18.05 -1.31 -20.80
C SER A 78 19.06 -0.32 -20.22
N LEU A 79 18.76 0.26 -19.06
CA LEU A 79 19.65 1.23 -18.43
C LEU A 79 20.90 0.54 -17.85
N THR A 80 20.74 -0.65 -17.26
CA THR A 80 21.88 -1.45 -16.77
C THR A 80 22.85 -1.80 -17.89
N ALA A 81 22.34 -2.13 -19.08
CA ALA A 81 23.15 -2.38 -20.27
C ALA A 81 23.85 -1.11 -20.79
N ALA A 82 23.19 0.05 -20.71
CA ALA A 82 23.74 1.33 -21.16
C ALA A 82 24.81 1.92 -20.22
N THR A 83 24.82 1.53 -18.95
CA THR A 83 25.74 2.06 -17.92
C THR A 83 26.87 1.10 -17.56
N ASP A 84 27.16 0.11 -18.41
CA ASP A 84 28.16 -0.94 -18.16
C ASP A 84 27.96 -1.66 -16.82
N GLY A 85 26.72 -1.78 -16.36
CA GLY A 85 26.37 -2.49 -15.12
C GLY A 85 26.59 -1.69 -13.84
N HIS A 86 26.69 -0.36 -13.89
CA HIS A 86 26.78 0.46 -12.67
C HIS A 86 25.54 0.26 -11.77
N PRO A 87 25.69 -0.38 -10.58
CA PRO A 87 24.56 -0.94 -9.83
C PRO A 87 23.64 0.11 -9.20
N LEU A 88 24.12 1.34 -8.98
CA LEU A 88 23.37 2.39 -8.30
C LEU A 88 22.18 2.91 -9.13
N LEU A 89 22.35 3.02 -10.45
CA LEU A 89 21.29 3.54 -11.32
C LEU A 89 20.15 2.52 -11.45
N SER A 90 20.51 1.23 -11.51
CA SER A 90 19.57 0.11 -11.59
C SER A 90 18.75 -0.05 -10.31
N VAL A 91 19.33 0.19 -9.14
CA VAL A 91 18.61 0.08 -7.85
C VAL A 91 17.57 1.19 -7.66
N VAL A 92 17.81 2.40 -8.17
CA VAL A 92 16.86 3.54 -8.06
C VAL A 92 15.62 3.36 -8.95
N LEU A 93 15.72 2.58 -10.02
CA LEU A 93 14.61 2.33 -10.94
C LEU A 93 13.49 1.48 -10.35
N TYR A 94 13.80 0.56 -9.42
CA TYR A 94 12.79 -0.30 -8.82
C TYR A 94 11.72 0.52 -8.04
N PRO A 95 12.10 1.46 -7.14
CA PRO A 95 11.14 2.37 -6.53
C PRO A 95 10.35 3.23 -7.54
N LEU A 96 10.97 3.65 -8.65
CA LEU A 96 10.29 4.48 -9.66
C LEU A 96 9.16 3.73 -10.36
N GLY A 97 9.35 2.45 -10.69
CA GLY A 97 8.28 1.63 -11.24
C GLY A 97 7.11 1.45 -10.28
N PHE A 98 7.42 1.32 -8.99
CA PHE A 98 6.39 1.25 -7.95
C PHE A 98 5.64 2.58 -7.79
N VAL A 99 6.33 3.72 -7.83
CA VAL A 99 5.69 5.05 -7.84
C VAL A 99 4.77 5.23 -9.04
N TYR A 100 5.16 4.75 -10.22
CA TYR A 100 4.32 4.80 -11.41
C TYR A 100 3.01 4.02 -11.23
N ILE A 101 3.06 2.86 -10.56
CA ILE A 101 1.88 2.04 -10.24
C ILE A 101 0.95 2.78 -9.28
N ILE A 102 1.51 3.38 -8.22
CA ILE A 102 0.73 4.15 -7.23
C ILE A 102 0.06 5.37 -7.89
N ILE A 103 0.81 6.17 -8.66
CA ILE A 103 0.27 7.34 -9.35
C ILE A 103 -0.81 6.94 -10.37
N GLY A 104 -0.63 5.79 -11.01
CA GLY A 104 -1.61 5.23 -11.95
C GLY A 104 -2.86 4.65 -11.29
N GLY A 105 -2.87 4.48 -9.96
CA GLY A 105 -3.95 3.80 -9.25
C GLY A 105 -4.15 2.35 -9.72
N TYR A 106 -3.07 1.69 -10.16
CA TYR A 106 -3.17 0.34 -10.68
C TYR A 106 -3.20 -0.70 -9.57
N GLN A 107 -4.09 -1.68 -9.71
CA GLN A 107 -4.32 -2.70 -8.69
C GLN A 107 -3.20 -3.76 -8.74
N LEU A 108 -2.23 -3.63 -7.83
CA LEU A 108 -1.15 -4.59 -7.67
C LEU A 108 -1.43 -5.55 -6.50
N TYR A 109 -1.25 -6.85 -6.73
CA TYR A 109 -1.57 -7.88 -5.75
C TYR A 109 -0.82 -7.70 -4.43
N THR A 110 0.46 -7.32 -4.48
CA THR A 110 1.29 -7.17 -3.27
C THR A 110 0.82 -6.03 -2.35
N GLU A 111 0.19 -5.00 -2.92
CA GLU A 111 -0.39 -3.88 -2.18
C GLU A 111 -1.77 -4.22 -1.61
N ASN A 112 -2.57 -4.97 -2.38
CA ASN A 112 -3.95 -5.36 -2.06
C ASN A 112 -4.10 -6.58 -1.15
N THR A 113 -3.09 -6.86 -0.32
CA THR A 113 -3.12 -7.99 0.62
C THR A 113 -3.64 -7.57 1.99
N LEU A 114 -3.08 -6.51 2.56
CA LEU A 114 -3.38 -6.07 3.92
C LEU A 114 -4.73 -5.35 4.06
N PRO A 115 -5.10 -4.37 3.19
CA PRO A 115 -6.32 -3.61 3.41
C PRO A 115 -7.60 -4.47 3.36
N PRO A 116 -7.79 -5.36 2.35
CA PRO A 116 -8.95 -6.27 2.33
C PRO A 116 -8.99 -7.26 3.50
N VAL A 117 -7.82 -7.67 4.02
CA VAL A 117 -7.73 -8.54 5.20
C VAL A 117 -8.17 -7.80 6.45
N ALA A 118 -7.72 -6.55 6.64
CA ALA A 118 -8.14 -5.71 7.75
C ALA A 118 -9.68 -5.58 7.79
N LEU A 119 -10.30 -5.25 6.65
CA LEU A 119 -11.76 -5.20 6.53
C LEU A 119 -12.46 -6.50 6.91
N THR A 120 -11.87 -7.63 6.53
CA THR A 120 -12.45 -8.94 6.84
C THR A 120 -12.35 -9.26 8.33
N LEU A 121 -11.24 -8.89 8.98
CA LEU A 121 -11.07 -9.04 10.43
C LEU A 121 -12.03 -8.14 11.22
N GLU A 122 -12.33 -6.95 10.70
CA GLU A 122 -13.31 -6.03 11.26
C GLU A 122 -14.77 -6.38 10.94
N ARG A 123 -15.00 -7.47 10.19
CA ARG A 123 -16.32 -7.90 9.70
C ARG A 123 -17.02 -6.87 8.78
N LEU A 124 -16.24 -5.98 8.18
CA LEU A 124 -16.69 -5.03 7.17
C LEU A 124 -16.74 -5.68 5.77
N ALA A 125 -15.87 -6.67 5.52
CA ALA A 125 -15.89 -7.48 4.30
C ALA A 125 -16.08 -8.97 4.60
N SER A 126 -16.66 -9.70 3.65
CA SER A 126 -16.82 -11.16 3.75
C SER A 126 -15.59 -11.89 3.18
N LEU A 127 -15.27 -13.07 3.73
CA LEU A 127 -14.19 -13.93 3.21
C LEU A 127 -14.34 -14.22 1.69
N PRO A 128 -15.53 -14.52 1.14
CA PRO A 128 -15.72 -14.64 -0.30
C PRO A 128 -15.36 -13.38 -1.09
N THR A 129 -15.68 -12.19 -0.56
CA THR A 129 -15.34 -10.91 -1.19
C THR A 129 -13.83 -10.71 -1.26
N LEU A 130 -13.12 -11.01 -0.17
CA LEU A 130 -11.66 -11.00 -0.10
C LEU A 130 -11.04 -11.93 -1.15
N LEU A 131 -11.47 -13.19 -1.20
CA LEU A 131 -10.96 -14.17 -2.16
C LEU A 131 -11.25 -13.78 -3.61
N ARG A 132 -12.42 -13.21 -3.90
CA ARG A 132 -12.74 -12.65 -5.22
C ARG A 132 -11.76 -11.55 -5.60
N HIS A 133 -11.53 -10.59 -4.69
CA HIS A 133 -10.64 -9.47 -4.93
C HIS A 133 -9.22 -9.98 -5.25
N TRP A 134 -8.66 -10.84 -4.40
CA TRP A 134 -7.33 -11.43 -4.59
C TRP A 134 -7.18 -12.19 -5.90
N THR A 135 -8.12 -13.08 -6.21
CA THR A 135 -8.03 -13.91 -7.41
C THR A 135 -8.14 -13.08 -8.68
N VAL A 136 -9.00 -12.06 -8.71
CA VAL A 136 -9.16 -11.16 -9.86
C VAL A 136 -7.90 -10.31 -10.08
N VAL A 137 -7.37 -9.69 -9.03
CA VAL A 137 -6.16 -8.85 -9.13
C VAL A 137 -4.95 -9.70 -9.52
N LEU A 138 -4.77 -10.86 -8.88
CA LEU A 138 -3.68 -11.79 -9.20
C LEU A 138 -3.74 -12.27 -10.65
N ALA A 139 -4.92 -12.65 -11.12
CA ALA A 139 -5.12 -13.06 -12.51
C ALA A 139 -4.80 -11.91 -13.49
N GLY A 140 -5.27 -10.68 -13.18
CA GLY A 140 -4.96 -9.50 -13.99
C GLY A 140 -3.45 -9.23 -14.06
N ASN A 141 -2.76 -9.21 -12.92
CA ASN A 141 -1.32 -9.00 -12.84
C ASN A 141 -0.54 -10.07 -13.64
N PHE A 142 -0.93 -11.34 -13.50
CA PHE A 142 -0.28 -12.43 -14.23
C PHE A 142 -0.50 -12.30 -15.75
N VAL A 143 -1.72 -11.96 -16.19
CA VAL A 143 -2.02 -11.72 -17.60
C VAL A 143 -1.21 -10.54 -18.14
N GLY A 144 -1.18 -9.41 -17.43
CA GLY A 144 -0.40 -8.23 -17.83
C GLY A 144 1.10 -8.52 -17.92
N GLY A 145 1.64 -9.22 -16.93
CA GLY A 145 3.04 -9.66 -16.92
C GLY A 145 3.35 -10.66 -18.03
N ALA A 146 2.46 -11.62 -18.30
CA ALA A 146 2.63 -12.60 -19.38
C ALA A 146 2.60 -11.93 -20.76
N VAL A 147 1.64 -11.04 -21.00
CA VAL A 147 1.58 -10.22 -22.23
C VAL A 147 2.86 -9.41 -22.38
N GLY A 148 3.29 -8.74 -21.31
CA GLY A 148 4.54 -8.01 -21.27
C GLY A 148 5.75 -8.87 -21.61
N ALA A 149 5.88 -10.05 -21.00
CA ALA A 149 6.96 -11.00 -21.26
C ALA A 149 6.98 -11.49 -22.71
N VAL A 150 5.81 -11.78 -23.29
CA VAL A 150 5.68 -12.14 -24.71
C VAL A 150 6.18 -10.98 -25.59
N VAL A 151 5.74 -9.74 -25.31
CA VAL A 151 6.19 -8.55 -26.04
C VAL A 151 7.71 -8.38 -25.93
N LEU A 152 8.29 -8.56 -24.74
CA LEU A 152 9.75 -8.46 -24.58
C LEU A 152 10.51 -9.59 -25.28
N SER A 153 9.97 -10.80 -25.25
CA SER A 153 10.60 -11.98 -25.86
C SER A 153 10.58 -11.94 -27.39
N TYR A 154 9.52 -11.43 -28.00
CA TYR A 154 9.34 -11.44 -29.46
C TYR A 154 9.47 -10.06 -30.10
N GLY A 155 9.47 -8.98 -29.33
CA GLY A 155 9.55 -7.60 -29.82
C GLY A 155 10.94 -7.15 -30.25
N GLY A 156 11.95 -8.03 -30.22
CA GLY A 156 13.32 -7.71 -30.63
C GLY A 156 14.02 -6.67 -29.74
N VAL A 157 13.48 -6.43 -28.53
CA VAL A 157 13.94 -5.38 -27.62
C VAL A 157 15.32 -5.72 -27.00
N PHE A 158 15.65 -7.01 -26.94
CA PHE A 158 16.98 -7.49 -26.56
C PHE A 158 17.79 -7.80 -27.82
N SER A 159 18.97 -7.17 -27.96
CA SER A 159 19.89 -7.49 -29.06
C SER A 159 20.50 -8.88 -28.89
N ALA A 160 20.82 -9.54 -30.02
CA ALA A 160 21.24 -10.94 -30.10
C ALA A 160 22.50 -11.33 -29.28
N ASP A 161 23.23 -10.35 -28.72
CA ASP A 161 24.38 -10.58 -27.86
C ASP A 161 24.00 -10.90 -26.41
N ALA A 162 22.81 -10.48 -25.95
CA ALA A 162 22.31 -10.80 -24.61
C ALA A 162 21.85 -12.27 -24.50
N THR A 163 21.41 -12.88 -25.61
CA THR A 163 20.92 -14.27 -25.64
C THR A 163 22.04 -15.30 -25.86
N ARG A 164 23.25 -14.87 -26.25
CA ARG A 164 24.33 -15.77 -26.70
C ARG A 164 25.38 -16.11 -25.63
N ARG A 165 25.29 -15.52 -24.43
CA ARG A 165 26.14 -15.93 -23.28
C ARG A 165 25.45 -17.05 -22.50
N ARG A 166 25.56 -18.27 -23.00
CA ARG A 166 25.43 -19.52 -22.23
C ARG A 166 26.67 -20.36 -22.44
#